data_AF-A0A812PU68-F1
#
_entry.id   AF-A0A812PU68-F1
#
_cell.length_a   1.000
_cell.length_b   1.000
_cell.length_c   1.000
_cell.angle_alpha   90.00
_cell.angle_beta   90.00
_cell.angle_gamma   90.00
#
_symmetry.space_group_name_H-M   'P 1'
#
loop_
_entity.id
_entity.type
_entity.pdbx_description
1 polymer ?
#
loop_
_entity_poly.entity_id
_entity_poly.type
_entity_poly.pdbx_seq_one_letter_code
_entity_poly.pdbx_strand_id
1 'polypeptide(L)'
;MMAAASELRISYCKTFIHADVLGEDQKQARLPRSASSPDLGHFADLAEDVHTQDLNTQTYVGDLLEKAKGLLHEQSNISSERKEAKPVRAGLGIGGLGETAPLTAMNRGSRGHPFLCRRPCVHILCSGSCSNGDACSYCHFPHEARSKLDSRQRAMSEAMPKAQLLSVVRELLEKQAAAIAGDVQWEILNVLKEEMDDAEHSATDASNSEDSDLQASCSLIP
;
A
#
# COMPACT_ATOMS: atom_id res chain seq x y z
N MET A 1 -30.60 -7.81 52.79
CA MET A 1 -30.71 -8.38 51.44
C MET A 1 -29.42 -8.06 50.72
N MET A 2 -28.56 -9.05 50.45
CA MET A 2 -27.29 -8.82 49.76
C MET A 2 -27.54 -8.83 48.25
N ALA A 3 -27.13 -7.76 47.56
CA ALA A 3 -27.17 -7.68 46.11
C ALA A 3 -26.13 -8.63 45.53
N ALA A 4 -26.56 -9.55 44.65
CA ALA A 4 -25.66 -10.42 43.92
C ALA A 4 -24.84 -9.56 42.94
N ALA A 5 -23.52 -9.65 43.00
CA ALA A 5 -22.64 -8.99 42.06
C ALA A 5 -22.60 -9.81 40.76
N SER A 6 -23.10 -9.26 39.66
CA SER A 6 -23.00 -9.88 38.33
C SER A 6 -21.60 -9.63 37.76
N GLU A 7 -20.95 -10.68 37.27
CA GLU A 7 -19.60 -10.60 36.71
C GLU A 7 -19.65 -10.55 35.18
N LEU A 8 -19.10 -9.48 34.59
CA LEU A 8 -19.04 -9.29 33.13
C LEU A 8 -17.71 -9.80 32.60
N ARG A 9 -17.74 -10.83 31.74
CA ARG A 9 -16.56 -11.35 31.06
C ARG A 9 -16.51 -10.83 29.62
N ILE A 10 -15.50 -9.99 29.33
CA ILE A 10 -15.24 -9.50 27.98
C ILE A 10 -14.09 -10.32 27.38
N SER A 11 -14.29 -10.86 26.17
CA SER A 11 -13.28 -11.58 25.40
C SER A 11 -13.14 -11.01 23.99
N TYR A 12 -11.90 -10.92 23.51
CA TYR A 12 -11.59 -10.43 22.18
C TYR A 12 -11.25 -11.60 21.27
N CYS A 13 -12.07 -11.84 20.24
CA CYS A 13 -11.86 -12.92 19.28
C CYS A 13 -11.75 -12.34 17.87
N LYS A 14 -10.54 -12.42 17.30
CA LYS A 14 -10.13 -11.84 16.01
C LYS A 14 -10.26 -10.31 15.98
N THR A 15 -11.45 -9.79 15.68
CA THR A 15 -11.79 -8.37 15.52
C THR A 15 -13.06 -7.98 16.27
N PHE A 16 -13.72 -8.92 16.95
CA PHE A 16 -14.99 -8.69 17.64
C PHE A 16 -14.82 -8.83 19.15
N ILE A 17 -15.46 -7.91 19.88
CA ILE A 17 -15.58 -7.96 21.34
C ILE A 17 -16.84 -8.76 21.67
N HIS A 18 -16.66 -9.90 22.35
CA HIS A 18 -17.73 -10.66 22.95
C HIS A 18 -17.82 -10.30 24.44
N ALA A 19 -19.01 -9.99 24.93
CA ALA A 19 -19.25 -9.72 26.34
C ALA A 19 -20.33 -10.68 26.87
N ASP A 20 -19.94 -11.53 27.82
CA ASP A 20 -20.80 -12.50 28.47
C ASP A 20 -21.04 -12.05 29.91
N VAL A 21 -22.30 -11.95 30.35
CA VAL A 21 -22.63 -11.72 31.77
C VAL A 21 -22.77 -13.09 32.43
N LEU A 22 -21.89 -13.42 33.36
CA LEU A 22 -21.92 -14.67 34.11
C LEU A 22 -22.67 -14.42 35.42
N GLY A 23 -23.85 -15.05 35.59
CA GLY A 23 -24.57 -14.99 36.87
C GLY A 23 -26.10 -15.03 36.81
N GLU A 24 -26.75 -15.08 35.65
CA GLU A 24 -28.21 -15.18 35.56
C GLU A 24 -28.63 -16.34 34.65
N ASP A 25 -29.56 -17.17 35.13
CA ASP A 25 -30.15 -18.29 34.39
C ASP A 25 -30.58 -17.84 32.99
N GLN A 26 -29.97 -18.43 31.96
CA GLN A 26 -30.19 -18.12 30.55
C GLN A 26 -31.66 -18.34 30.15
N LYS A 27 -32.48 -17.31 30.30
CA LYS A 27 -33.57 -17.03 29.37
C LYS A 27 -33.07 -15.89 28.51
N GLN A 28 -32.69 -16.22 27.27
CA GLN A 28 -32.37 -15.24 26.23
C GLN A 28 -33.58 -14.31 26.01
N ALA A 29 -33.70 -13.27 26.83
CA ALA A 29 -34.55 -12.15 26.56
C ALA A 29 -33.91 -11.44 25.37
N ARG A 30 -34.43 -11.71 24.17
CA ARG A 30 -34.09 -10.94 22.97
C ARG A 30 -34.42 -9.48 23.28
N LEU A 31 -33.39 -8.68 23.51
CA LEU A 31 -33.54 -7.23 23.57
C LEU A 31 -34.21 -6.79 22.26
N PRO A 32 -35.24 -5.93 22.32
CA PRO A 32 -35.91 -5.46 21.12
C PRO A 32 -34.86 -4.79 20.23
N ARG A 33 -34.72 -5.29 19.00
CA ARG A 33 -33.93 -4.60 17.97
C ARG A 33 -34.51 -3.19 17.80
N SER A 34 -33.64 -2.21 17.70
CA SER A 34 -33.96 -0.81 17.39
C SER A 34 -34.97 -0.76 16.23
N ALA A 35 -36.16 -0.21 16.51
CA ALA A 35 -37.29 -0.11 15.58
C ALA A 35 -37.13 1.04 14.58
N SER A 36 -35.92 1.24 14.05
CA SER A 36 -35.64 2.18 12.97
C SER A 36 -35.48 1.39 11.67
N SER A 37 -36.57 0.75 11.23
CA SER A 37 -36.66 0.31 9.84
C SER A 37 -37.05 1.53 9.01
N PRO A 38 -36.28 1.91 7.98
CA PRO A 38 -36.70 2.95 7.06
C PRO A 38 -38.03 2.56 6.40
N ASP A 39 -38.84 3.57 6.10
CA ASP A 39 -40.14 3.41 5.44
C ASP A 39 -39.99 2.65 4.12
N LEU A 40 -40.68 1.50 4.01
CA LEU A 40 -40.59 0.60 2.86
C LEU A 40 -41.38 1.12 1.64
N GLY A 41 -42.04 2.27 1.75
CA GLY A 41 -42.76 2.91 0.63
C GLY A 41 -41.89 3.37 -0.54
N HIS A 42 -40.57 3.49 -0.34
CA HIS A 42 -39.62 3.96 -1.37
C HIS A 42 -38.75 2.86 -2.01
N PHE A 43 -39.06 1.57 -1.75
CA PHE A 43 -38.27 0.45 -2.28
C PHE A 43 -38.58 0.07 -3.73
N ALA A 44 -39.70 0.53 -4.29
CA ALA A 44 -40.04 0.24 -5.69
C ALA A 44 -39.09 0.93 -6.67
N ASP A 45 -38.76 2.22 -6.43
CA ASP A 45 -37.80 2.97 -7.26
C ASP A 45 -36.37 2.40 -7.14
N LEU A 46 -35.96 1.97 -5.94
CA LEU A 46 -34.63 1.38 -5.74
C LEU A 46 -34.47 0.00 -6.39
N ALA A 47 -35.55 -0.77 -6.54
CA ALA A 47 -35.49 -2.07 -7.20
C ALA A 47 -35.27 -1.95 -8.71
N GLU A 48 -35.84 -0.91 -9.34
CA GLU A 48 -35.61 -0.57 -10.75
C GLU A 48 -34.19 -0.03 -10.97
N ASP A 49 -33.69 0.81 -10.07
CA ASP A 49 -32.31 1.33 -10.12
C ASP A 49 -31.27 0.21 -9.95
N VAL A 50 -31.50 -0.76 -9.05
CA VAL A 50 -30.61 -1.91 -8.86
C VAL A 50 -30.62 -2.83 -10.08
N HIS A 51 -31.76 -3.07 -10.72
CA HIS A 51 -31.83 -3.87 -11.96
C HIS A 51 -31.13 -3.16 -13.11
N THR A 52 -31.29 -1.84 -13.23
CA THR A 52 -30.61 -1.04 -14.26
C THR A 52 -29.10 -1.04 -14.04
N GLN A 53 -28.66 -0.94 -12.79
CA GLN A 53 -27.23 -1.02 -12.45
C GLN A 53 -26.65 -2.41 -12.76
N ASP A 54 -27.37 -3.49 -12.48
CA ASP A 54 -26.92 -4.86 -12.77
C ASP A 54 -26.85 -5.14 -14.29
N LEU A 55 -27.80 -4.63 -15.08
CA LEU A 55 -27.74 -4.74 -16.53
C LEU A 55 -26.53 -3.99 -17.10
N ASN A 56 -26.27 -2.78 -16.63
CA ASN A 56 -25.13 -1.98 -17.07
C ASN A 56 -23.78 -2.64 -16.74
N THR A 57 -23.64 -3.24 -15.55
CA THR A 57 -22.42 -3.96 -15.18
C THR A 57 -22.25 -5.22 -16.02
N GLN A 58 -23.32 -5.97 -16.28
CA GLN A 58 -23.28 -7.14 -17.15
C GLN A 58 -22.85 -6.79 -18.59
N THR A 59 -23.41 -5.72 -19.18
CA THR A 59 -23.00 -5.26 -20.52
C THR A 59 -21.53 -4.86 -20.55
N TYR A 60 -21.07 -4.08 -19.57
CA TYR A 60 -19.67 -3.65 -19.47
C TYR A 60 -18.69 -4.82 -19.35
N VAL A 61 -19.01 -5.81 -18.51
CA VAL A 61 -18.19 -7.03 -18.37
C VAL A 61 -18.18 -7.85 -19.66
N GLY A 62 -19.30 -7.92 -20.37
CA GLY A 62 -19.40 -8.55 -21.69
C GLY A 62 -18.48 -7.90 -22.73
N ASP A 63 -18.51 -6.57 -22.83
CA ASP A 63 -17.67 -5.80 -23.77
C ASP A 63 -16.17 -5.97 -23.47
N LEU A 64 -15.80 -5.97 -22.18
CA LEU A 64 -14.43 -6.25 -21.73
C LEU A 64 -13.95 -7.65 -22.15
N LEU A 65 -14.82 -8.66 -22.01
CA LEU A 65 -14.52 -10.04 -22.41
C LEU A 65 -14.32 -10.17 -23.93
N GLU A 66 -15.17 -9.53 -24.73
CA GLU A 66 -15.01 -9.54 -26.19
C GLU A 66 -13.74 -8.81 -26.63
N LYS A 67 -13.43 -7.67 -26.00
CA LYS A 67 -12.18 -6.95 -26.25
C LYS A 67 -10.95 -7.79 -25.91
N ALA A 68 -10.99 -8.54 -24.80
CA ALA A 68 -9.92 -9.45 -24.42
C ALA A 68 -9.73 -10.60 -25.42
N LYS A 69 -10.82 -11.16 -25.97
CA LYS A 69 -10.76 -12.17 -27.03
C LYS A 69 -10.12 -11.62 -28.31
N GLY A 70 -10.43 -10.37 -28.69
CA GLY A 70 -9.81 -9.70 -29.84
C GLY A 70 -8.28 -9.58 -29.69
N LEU A 71 -7.81 -9.17 -28.51
CA LEU A 71 -6.37 -9.06 -28.22
C LEU A 71 -5.64 -10.41 -28.27
N LEU A 72 -6.29 -11.50 -27.84
CA LEU A 72 -5.72 -12.85 -27.97
C LEU A 72 -5.62 -13.29 -29.43
N HIS A 73 -6.59 -12.93 -30.27
CA HIS A 73 -6.56 -13.23 -31.70
C HIS A 73 -5.46 -12.43 -32.42
N GLU A 74 -5.28 -11.15 -32.11
CA GLU A 74 -4.18 -10.34 -32.64
C GLU A 74 -2.80 -10.87 -32.21
N GLN A 75 -2.64 -11.32 -30.96
CA GLN A 75 -1.39 -11.98 -30.51
C GLN A 75 -1.08 -13.26 -31.30
N SER A 76 -2.10 -14.02 -31.69
CA SER A 76 -1.91 -15.23 -32.51
C SER A 76 -1.40 -14.93 -33.92
N ASN A 77 -1.82 -13.80 -34.51
CA ASN A 77 -1.33 -13.35 -35.81
C ASN A 77 0.10 -12.78 -35.75
N ILE A 78 0.45 -12.08 -34.67
CA ILE A 78 1.81 -11.52 -34.47
C ILE A 78 2.86 -12.63 -34.24
N SER A 79 2.44 -13.82 -33.80
CA SER A 79 3.32 -14.98 -33.57
C SER A 79 3.88 -15.60 -34.86
N SER A 80 3.27 -15.36 -36.02
CA SER A 80 3.63 -16.05 -37.27
C SER A 80 4.77 -15.40 -38.07
N GLU A 81 5.26 -14.22 -37.67
CA GLU A 81 6.34 -13.52 -38.41
C GLU A 81 7.71 -13.46 -37.68
N ARG A 82 7.86 -14.12 -36.52
CA ARG A 82 9.18 -14.24 -35.87
C ARG A 82 9.91 -15.51 -36.31
N LYS A 83 10.70 -15.38 -37.38
CA LYS A 83 11.72 -16.34 -37.81
C LYS A 83 12.64 -16.74 -36.65
N GLU A 84 12.83 -18.05 -36.52
CA GLU A 84 13.83 -18.81 -35.76
C GLU A 84 14.88 -18.01 -34.97
N ALA A 85 14.65 -17.83 -33.67
CA ALA A 85 15.74 -17.68 -32.71
C ALA A 85 15.99 -19.03 -32.04
N LYS A 86 17.23 -19.54 -32.19
CA LYS A 86 17.70 -20.83 -31.67
C LYS A 86 17.38 -21.02 -30.18
N PRO A 87 16.84 -22.18 -29.76
CA PRO A 87 16.65 -22.48 -28.36
C PRO A 87 18.02 -22.68 -27.69
N VAL A 88 18.34 -21.78 -26.75
CA VAL A 88 19.47 -21.96 -25.85
C VAL A 88 19.13 -23.13 -24.92
N ARG A 89 20.03 -24.12 -24.92
CA ARG A 89 19.92 -25.42 -24.29
C ARG A 89 19.52 -25.33 -22.82
N ALA A 90 18.46 -26.07 -22.48
CA ALA A 90 18.18 -26.51 -21.12
C ALA A 90 19.29 -27.47 -20.66
N GLY A 91 20.14 -26.98 -19.75
CA GLY A 91 21.04 -27.82 -18.98
C GLY A 91 20.28 -28.38 -17.77
N LEU A 92 19.78 -29.61 -17.92
CA LEU A 92 19.36 -30.45 -16.79
C LEU A 92 20.62 -30.98 -16.10
N GLY A 93 20.93 -30.42 -14.93
CA GLY A 93 21.93 -30.95 -14.00
C GLY A 93 21.24 -31.45 -12.73
N ILE A 94 21.05 -32.76 -12.65
CA ILE A 94 20.63 -33.50 -11.45
C ILE A 94 21.90 -33.81 -10.64
N GLY A 95 21.91 -33.47 -9.35
CA GLY A 95 22.82 -34.05 -8.35
C GLY A 95 23.79 -33.07 -7.70
N GLY A 96 23.58 -32.77 -6.41
CA GLY A 96 24.51 -31.99 -5.60
C GLY A 96 23.89 -31.50 -4.29
N LEU A 97 23.66 -32.40 -3.33
CA LEU A 97 23.38 -32.04 -1.94
C LEU A 97 24.70 -31.57 -1.31
N GLY A 98 24.76 -30.33 -0.85
CA GLY A 98 25.75 -29.92 0.16
C GLY A 98 26.69 -28.76 -0.17
N GLU A 99 26.20 -27.69 -0.80
CA GLU A 99 26.87 -26.38 -0.72
C GLU A 99 25.81 -25.28 -0.78
N THR A 100 25.58 -24.62 0.36
CA THR A 100 24.75 -23.42 0.46
C THR A 100 25.47 -22.25 -0.21
N ALA A 101 25.57 -22.28 -1.54
CA ALA A 101 26.09 -21.19 -2.36
C ALA A 101 25.00 -20.09 -2.50
N PRO A 102 25.39 -18.81 -2.57
CA PRO A 102 25.44 -17.98 -1.39
C PRO A 102 24.26 -17.00 -1.36
N LEU A 103 23.70 -16.78 -0.16
CA LEU A 103 23.27 -15.43 0.23
C LEU A 103 24.47 -14.53 -0.13
N THR A 104 24.42 -13.52 -1.03
CA THR A 104 25.37 -12.36 -1.09
C THR A 104 25.69 -11.71 -2.46
N ALA A 105 24.96 -11.90 -3.56
CA ALA A 105 25.22 -11.03 -4.72
C ALA A 105 24.60 -9.62 -4.48
N MET A 106 25.45 -8.61 -4.24
CA MET A 106 25.04 -7.20 -4.07
C MET A 106 24.53 -6.63 -5.40
N ASN A 107 23.26 -6.87 -5.71
CA ASN A 107 22.60 -6.32 -6.89
C ASN A 107 22.17 -4.85 -6.69
N ARG A 108 21.62 -4.22 -7.74
CA ARG A 108 21.13 -2.83 -7.67
C ARG A 108 20.02 -2.64 -6.64
N GLY A 109 19.13 -3.62 -6.49
CA GLY A 109 18.03 -3.57 -5.52
C GLY A 109 18.48 -3.74 -4.06
N SER A 110 19.62 -4.39 -3.85
CA SER A 110 20.22 -4.65 -2.55
C SER A 110 21.04 -3.48 -1.98
N ARG A 111 21.32 -2.44 -2.79
CA ARG A 111 21.99 -1.23 -2.32
C ARG A 111 21.16 -0.56 -1.23
N GLY A 112 21.76 -0.32 -0.07
CA GLY A 112 21.10 0.26 1.12
C GLY A 112 20.51 -0.77 2.10
N HIS A 113 20.68 -2.07 1.88
CA HIS A 113 20.25 -3.08 2.86
C HIS A 113 21.01 -2.91 4.19
N PRO A 114 20.37 -3.06 5.37
CA PRO A 114 19.00 -3.56 5.60
C PRO A 114 17.89 -2.51 5.61
N PHE A 115 18.23 -1.22 5.67
CA PHE A 115 17.27 -0.16 5.96
C PHE A 115 16.65 0.46 4.70
N LEU A 116 17.49 0.83 3.74
CA LEU A 116 17.14 1.63 2.56
C LEU A 116 17.17 0.85 1.23
N CYS A 117 17.27 -0.49 1.29
CA CYS A 117 17.15 -1.31 0.08
C CYS A 117 15.74 -1.26 -0.52
N ARG A 118 15.65 -1.69 -1.79
CA ARG A 118 14.36 -1.87 -2.46
C ARG A 118 13.59 -3.02 -1.82
N ARG A 119 12.30 -3.13 -2.19
CA ARG A 119 11.41 -4.22 -1.78
C ARG A 119 12.07 -5.60 -2.03
N PRO A 120 11.87 -6.60 -1.15
CA PRO A 120 12.37 -7.95 -1.37
C PRO A 120 11.90 -8.54 -2.70
N CYS A 121 12.81 -9.24 -3.36
CA CYS A 121 12.52 -9.99 -4.58
C CYS A 121 11.58 -11.15 -4.27
N VAL A 122 10.40 -11.15 -4.91
CA VAL A 122 9.40 -12.21 -4.74
C VAL A 122 9.91 -13.58 -5.17
N HIS A 123 10.78 -13.65 -6.20
CA HIS A 123 11.36 -14.92 -6.64
C HIS A 123 12.36 -15.48 -5.62
N ILE A 124 13.23 -14.64 -5.03
CA ILE A 124 14.08 -15.09 -3.92
C ILE A 124 13.23 -15.53 -2.73
N LEU A 125 12.17 -14.79 -2.40
CA LEU A 125 11.34 -15.10 -1.23
C LEU A 125 10.52 -16.40 -1.40
N CYS A 126 10.01 -16.68 -2.61
CA CYS A 126 9.16 -17.84 -2.86
C CYS A 126 9.94 -19.09 -3.30
N SER A 127 10.93 -18.93 -4.18
CA SER A 127 11.65 -20.05 -4.81
C SER A 127 13.13 -20.15 -4.39
N GLY A 128 13.62 -19.24 -3.55
CA GLY A 128 15.03 -19.20 -3.13
C GLY A 128 16.01 -18.83 -4.24
N SER A 129 15.54 -18.59 -5.45
CA SER A 129 16.34 -18.29 -6.63
C SER A 129 15.61 -17.30 -7.54
N CYS A 130 16.37 -16.42 -8.18
CA CYS A 130 15.86 -15.43 -9.13
C CYS A 130 16.62 -15.55 -10.45
N SER A 131 15.89 -15.73 -11.56
CA SER A 131 16.46 -15.84 -12.90
C SER A 131 17.18 -14.58 -13.39
N ASN A 132 16.86 -13.42 -12.82
CA ASN A 132 17.46 -12.15 -13.22
C ASN A 132 18.84 -11.90 -12.59
N GLY A 133 19.26 -12.71 -11.62
CA GLY A 133 20.57 -12.57 -10.96
C GLY A 133 20.88 -11.13 -10.53
N ASP A 134 22.03 -10.61 -10.95
CA ASP A 134 22.52 -9.26 -10.63
C ASP A 134 21.76 -8.13 -11.35
N ALA A 135 21.05 -8.46 -12.44
CA ALA A 135 20.22 -7.51 -13.16
C ALA A 135 18.87 -7.26 -12.45
N CYS A 136 18.55 -8.03 -11.41
CA CYS A 136 17.34 -7.84 -10.63
C CYS A 136 17.36 -6.48 -9.91
N SER A 137 16.28 -5.71 -10.08
CA SER A 137 16.09 -4.43 -9.41
C SER A 137 15.49 -4.55 -8.01
N TYR A 138 15.30 -5.77 -7.50
CA TYR A 138 14.75 -6.05 -6.17
C TYR A 138 15.82 -6.64 -5.26
N CYS A 139 15.65 -6.43 -3.95
CA CYS A 139 16.65 -6.86 -2.98
C CYS A 139 16.61 -8.38 -2.80
N HIS A 140 17.79 -9.02 -2.82
CA HIS A 140 17.95 -10.47 -2.66
C HIS A 140 18.32 -10.88 -1.23
N PHE A 141 18.57 -9.92 -0.34
CA PHE A 141 18.88 -10.23 1.06
C PHE A 141 17.63 -10.67 1.85
N PRO A 142 17.79 -11.40 2.97
CA PRO A 142 16.69 -11.68 3.88
C PRO A 142 16.07 -10.39 4.41
N HIS A 143 14.74 -10.28 4.42
CA HIS A 143 14.04 -9.14 5.03
C HIS A 143 13.08 -9.63 6.08
N GLU A 144 13.04 -8.90 7.18
CA GLU A 144 11.93 -8.96 8.11
C GLU A 144 10.68 -8.36 7.45
N ALA A 145 9.51 -8.86 7.84
CA ALA A 145 8.25 -8.32 7.37
C ALA A 145 8.13 -6.86 7.84
N ARG A 146 8.33 -5.91 6.91
CA ARG A 146 8.13 -4.50 7.20
C ARG A 146 6.64 -4.25 7.40
N SER A 147 6.30 -3.61 8.52
CA SER A 147 4.95 -3.09 8.76
C SER A 147 4.57 -2.15 7.62
N LYS A 148 3.60 -2.55 6.80
CA LYS A 148 3.04 -1.65 5.79
C LYS A 148 2.29 -0.55 6.52
N LEU A 149 2.49 0.70 6.09
CA LEU A 149 1.63 1.77 6.55
C LEU A 149 0.18 1.44 6.18
N ASP A 150 -0.73 1.58 7.13
CA ASP A 150 -2.15 1.40 6.89
C ASP A 150 -2.68 2.48 5.92
N SER A 151 -3.93 2.33 5.47
CA SER A 151 -4.51 3.29 4.52
C SER A 151 -4.61 4.70 5.09
N ARG A 152 -4.86 4.83 6.40
CA ARG A 152 -5.00 6.12 7.07
C ARG A 152 -3.64 6.80 7.25
N GLN A 153 -2.61 6.04 7.62
CA GLN A 153 -1.23 6.49 7.75
C GLN A 153 -0.69 7.01 6.41
N ARG A 154 -1.00 6.31 5.31
CA ARG A 154 -0.65 6.80 3.96
C ARG A 154 -1.35 8.11 3.62
N ALA A 155 -2.66 8.20 3.85
CA ALA A 155 -3.40 9.45 3.64
C ALA A 155 -2.85 10.60 4.49
N MET A 156 -2.48 10.33 5.75
CA MET A 156 -1.82 11.33 6.61
C MET A 156 -0.45 11.75 6.09
N SER A 157 0.37 10.81 5.59
CA SER A 157 1.67 11.15 5.01
C SER A 157 1.57 11.92 3.69
N GLU A 158 0.52 11.66 2.90
CA GLU A 158 0.25 12.35 1.63
C GLU A 158 -0.32 13.75 1.86
N ALA A 159 -1.14 13.94 2.90
CA ALA A 159 -1.70 15.24 3.26
C ALA A 159 -0.71 16.13 4.04
N MET A 160 0.40 15.56 4.54
CA MET A 160 1.40 16.31 5.31
C MET A 160 2.24 17.20 4.37
N PRO A 161 2.44 18.49 4.71
CA PRO A 161 3.34 19.35 3.95
C PRO A 161 4.74 18.74 3.84
N LYS A 162 5.38 18.89 2.68
CA LYS A 162 6.69 18.28 2.38
C LYS A 162 7.73 18.56 3.47
N ALA A 163 7.83 19.81 3.94
CA ALA A 163 8.76 20.20 5.01
C ALA A 163 8.51 19.43 6.33
N GLN A 164 7.25 19.24 6.72
CA GLN A 164 6.88 18.49 7.92
C GLN A 164 7.20 17.00 7.76
N LEU A 165 6.92 16.43 6.59
CA LEU A 165 7.24 15.02 6.31
C LEU A 165 8.75 14.78 6.38
N LEU A 166 9.54 15.67 5.77
CA LEU A 166 11.00 15.59 5.78
C LEU A 166 11.56 15.74 7.21
N SER A 167 10.97 16.59 8.05
CA SER A 167 11.34 16.70 9.47
C SER A 167 11.18 15.37 10.22
N VAL A 168 10.04 14.69 10.04
CA VAL A 168 9.79 13.37 10.64
C VAL A 168 10.77 12.32 10.11
N VAL A 169 11.02 12.30 8.80
CA VAL A 169 11.97 11.37 8.17
C VAL A 169 13.39 11.61 8.68
N ARG A 170 13.80 12.87 8.83
CA ARG A 170 15.11 13.25 9.36
C ARG A 170 15.31 12.74 10.77
N GLU A 171 14.37 12.95 11.69
CA GLU A 171 14.48 12.42 13.05
C GLU A 171 14.62 10.89 13.09
N LEU A 172 13.91 10.19 12.20
CA LEU A 172 14.00 8.74 12.10
C LEU A 172 15.39 8.31 11.60
N LEU A 173 15.92 9.00 10.60
CA LEU A 173 17.24 8.74 10.04
C LEU A 173 18.35 9.09 11.02
N GLU A 174 18.26 10.16 11.81
CA GLU A 174 19.23 10.48 12.86
C GLU A 174 19.26 9.37 13.93
N LYS A 175 18.10 8.84 14.33
CA LYS A 175 18.02 7.70 15.26
C LYS A 175 18.63 6.43 14.67
N GLN A 176 18.45 6.18 13.37
CA GLN A 176 19.05 5.01 12.71
C GLN A 176 20.54 5.20 12.41
N ALA A 177 20.97 6.42 12.12
CA ALA A 177 22.36 6.78 11.89
C ALA A 177 23.19 6.52 13.15
N ALA A 178 22.66 6.86 14.33
CA ALA A 178 23.31 6.53 15.59
C ALA A 178 23.56 5.02 15.79
N ALA A 179 22.81 4.15 15.10
CA ALA A 179 22.97 2.69 15.17
C ALA A 179 23.97 2.12 14.15
N ILE A 180 24.35 2.89 13.13
CA ILE A 180 25.27 2.47 12.07
C ILE A 180 26.56 3.28 12.24
N ALA A 181 27.74 2.68 12.26
CA ALA A 181 28.99 3.45 12.34
C ALA A 181 29.46 3.86 10.92
N GLY A 182 29.71 5.15 10.67
CA GLY A 182 30.43 5.60 9.46
C GLY A 182 30.14 7.04 8.99
N ASP A 183 31.11 7.64 8.30
CA ASP A 183 31.10 9.05 7.86
C ASP A 183 30.08 9.36 6.75
N VAL A 184 29.62 8.36 6.00
CA VAL A 184 28.70 8.51 4.85
C VAL A 184 27.30 9.01 5.27
N GLN A 185 26.98 8.98 6.56
CA GLN A 185 25.68 9.40 7.10
C GLN A 185 25.41 10.90 6.95
N TRP A 186 26.46 11.73 7.02
CA TRP A 186 26.31 13.18 7.02
C TRP A 186 25.88 13.73 5.67
N GLU A 187 26.26 13.06 4.57
CA GLU A 187 25.87 13.49 3.22
C GLU A 187 24.35 13.41 3.01
N ILE A 188 23.71 12.33 3.46
CA ILE A 188 22.26 12.15 3.33
C ILE A 188 21.50 13.17 4.19
N LEU A 189 21.97 13.41 5.41
CA LEU A 189 21.34 14.38 6.32
C LEU A 189 21.46 15.82 5.79
N ASN A 190 22.57 16.16 5.15
CA ASN A 190 22.75 17.47 4.52
C ASN A 190 21.81 17.66 3.32
N VAL A 191 21.70 16.67 2.43
CA VAL A 191 20.76 16.73 1.29
C VAL A 191 19.32 16.87 1.77
N LEU A 192 18.93 16.15 2.83
CA LEU A 192 17.59 16.30 3.41
C LEU A 192 17.35 17.68 4.01
N LYS A 193 18.37 18.28 4.63
CA LYS A 193 18.27 19.63 5.18
C LYS A 193 18.08 20.67 4.08
N GLU A 194 18.86 20.60 3.01
CA GLU A 194 18.72 21.48 1.85
C GLU A 194 17.31 21.37 1.24
N GLU A 195 16.81 20.14 1.05
CA GLU A 195 15.45 19.90 0.55
C GLU A 195 14.33 20.39 1.49
N MET A 196 14.58 20.43 2.80
CA MET A 196 13.65 21.01 3.78
C MET A 196 13.59 22.53 3.63
N ASP A 197 14.76 23.17 3.57
CA ASP A 197 14.86 24.62 3.40
C ASP A 197 14.16 25.03 2.08
N ASP A 198 14.41 24.33 0.97
CA ASP A 198 13.74 24.59 -0.31
C ASP A 198 12.21 24.43 -0.23
N ALA A 199 11.73 23.43 0.52
CA ALA A 199 10.30 23.20 0.70
C ALA A 199 9.62 24.34 1.47
N GLU A 200 10.29 24.95 2.45
CA GLU A 200 9.75 26.08 3.21
C GLU A 200 9.64 27.34 2.34
N HIS A 201 10.66 27.64 1.53
CA HIS A 201 10.63 28.79 0.62
C HIS A 201 9.53 28.66 -0.45
N SER A 202 9.33 27.46 -0.99
CA SER A 202 8.26 27.21 -1.97
C SER A 202 6.84 27.45 -1.42
N ALA A 203 6.64 27.23 -0.11
CA ALA A 203 5.35 27.46 0.53
C ALA A 203 5.06 28.95 0.74
N THR A 204 6.08 29.76 1.02
CA THR A 204 5.94 31.21 1.17
C THR A 204 5.65 31.91 -0.15
N ASP A 205 6.24 31.45 -1.25
CA ASP A 205 6.04 32.06 -2.57
C ASP A 205 4.63 31.86 -3.11
N ALA A 206 4.03 30.69 -2.87
CA ALA A 206 2.65 30.40 -3.28
C ALA A 206 1.62 31.32 -2.58
N SER A 207 1.92 31.77 -1.36
CA SER A 207 1.02 32.61 -0.56
C SER A 207 1.01 34.08 -1.04
N ASN A 208 2.12 34.56 -1.62
CA ASN A 208 2.26 35.96 -2.03
C ASN A 208 1.77 36.24 -3.46
N SER A 209 1.63 35.21 -4.30
CA SER A 209 1.14 35.38 -5.68
C SER A 209 -0.36 35.66 -5.79
N GLU A 210 -1.17 35.24 -4.81
CA GLU A 210 -2.63 35.37 -4.88
C GLU A 210 -3.13 36.79 -4.50
N ASP A 211 -2.36 37.54 -3.71
CA ASP A 211 -2.77 38.88 -3.23
C ASP A 211 -2.48 40.00 -4.26
N SER A 212 -1.54 39.76 -5.18
CA SER A 212 -1.13 40.76 -6.18
C SER A 212 -2.18 40.98 -7.28
N ASP A 213 -3.02 39.97 -7.57
CA ASP A 213 -4.07 40.07 -8.59
C ASP A 213 -5.34 40.80 -8.08
N LEU A 214 -5.57 40.83 -6.77
CA LEU A 214 -6.73 41.53 -6.20
C LEU A 214 -6.49 43.05 -6.10
N GLN A 215 -5.26 43.52 -5.94
CA GLN A 215 -4.95 44.96 -5.90
C GLN A 215 -5.04 45.67 -7.26
N ALA A 216 -4.94 44.94 -8.37
CA ALA A 216 -5.05 45.52 -9.72
C ALA A 216 -6.50 45.87 -10.11
N SER A 217 -7.51 45.29 -9.45
CA SER A 217 -8.92 45.44 -9.84
C SER A 217 -9.67 46.59 -9.15
N CYS A 218 -9.12 47.23 -8.11
CA CYS A 218 -9.78 48.30 -7.35
C CYS A 218 -9.44 49.74 -7.79
N SER A 219 -8.61 49.95 -8.82
CA SER A 219 -8.17 51.30 -9.25
C SER A 219 -8.97 51.92 -10.41
N LEU A 220 -10.10 51.32 -10.81
CA LEU A 220 -10.88 51.71 -12.00
C LEU A 220 -12.36 52.05 -11.68
N ILE A 221 -12.63 52.74 -10.57
CA ILE A 221 -13.95 53.35 -10.35
C ILE A 221 -13.78 54.88 -10.19
N PRO A 222 -14.10 55.66 -11.24
CA PRO A 222 -14.10 57.13 -11.20
C PRO A 222 -15.31 57.73 -10.46
#